data_AF-A0A956NX60-F1
#
_entry.id   AF-A0A956NX60-F1
#
_cell.length_a   1.000
_cell.length_b   1.000
_cell.length_c   1.000
_cell.angle_alpha   90.00
_cell.angle_beta   90.00
_cell.angle_gamma   90.00
#
_symmetry.space_group_name_H-M   'P 1'
#
loop_
_entity.id
_entity.type
_entity.pdbx_description
1 polymer ?
#
loop_
_entity_poly.entity_id
_entity_poly.type
_entity_poly.pdbx_seq_one_letter_code
_entity_poly.pdbx_strand_id
1 'polypeptide(L)' 'LKDAVKNVVEWGIATPEEAIQMATIVPAKSVEIADDCGKIAPGYAADFIVLDSSLTLKATFLDGKCRYQTK' A
#
# COMPACT_ATOMS: atom_id res chain seq x y z
N LEU A 1 8.36 4.12 -0.48
CA LEU A 1 6.96 3.88 -0.06
C LEU A 1 6.89 3.28 1.35
N LYS A 2 7.36 2.04 1.57
CA LYS A 2 7.25 1.35 2.87
C LYS A 2 7.77 2.15 4.06
N ASP A 3 8.94 2.80 3.91
CA ASP A 3 9.55 3.54 5.01
C ASP A 3 8.78 4.84 5.31
N ALA A 4 8.18 5.47 4.29
CA ALA A 4 7.37 6.67 4.48
C ALA A 4 6.08 6.37 5.26
N VAL A 5 5.39 5.27 4.92
CA VAL A 5 4.19 4.82 5.65
C VAL A 5 4.53 4.52 7.10
N LYS A 6 5.63 3.82 7.36
CA LYS A 6 6.08 3.53 8.71
C LYS A 6 6.42 4.80 9.49
N ASN A 7 7.19 5.71 8.89
CA ASN A 7 7.62 6.94 9.54
C ASN A 7 6.45 7.85 9.95
N VAL A 8 5.46 8.08 9.07
CA VAL A 8 4.33 8.98 9.42
C VAL A 8 3.46 8.41 10.54
N VAL A 9 3.41 7.09 10.69
CA VAL A 9 2.75 6.42 11.82
C VAL A 9 3.60 6.56 13.08
N GLU A 10 4.89 6.27 13.01
CA GLU A 10 5.80 6.38 14.17
C GLU A 10 5.93 7.81 14.71
N TRP A 11 5.84 8.81 13.85
CA TRP A 11 5.84 10.23 14.23
C TRP A 11 4.49 10.70 14.79
N GLY A 12 3.46 9.85 14.78
CA GLY A 12 2.12 10.19 15.25
C GLY A 12 1.37 11.17 14.34
N ILE A 13 1.75 11.26 13.06
CA ILE A 13 1.11 12.17 12.09
C ILE A 13 -0.19 11.56 11.55
N ALA A 14 -0.24 10.24 11.40
CA ALA A 14 -1.39 9.53 10.84
C ALA A 14 -1.56 8.15 11.49
N THR A 15 -2.81 7.68 11.54
CA THR A 15 -3.09 6.28 11.86
C THR A 15 -2.56 5.35 10.76
N PRO A 16 -2.36 4.04 11.04
CA PRO A 16 -1.96 3.09 9.99
C PRO A 16 -2.89 3.07 8.77
N GLU A 17 -4.21 3.21 9.00
CA GLU A 17 -5.20 3.26 7.93
C GLU A 17 -5.01 4.50 7.04
N GLU A 18 -4.93 5.69 7.65
CA GLU A 18 -4.71 6.95 6.92
C GLU A 18 -3.38 6.92 6.17
N ALA A 19 -2.32 6.38 6.78
CA ALA A 19 -1.01 6.25 6.15
C ALA A 19 -1.05 5.34 4.90
N ILE A 20 -1.82 4.24 4.95
CA ILE A 20 -2.04 3.38 3.80
C ILE A 20 -2.83 4.11 2.71
N GLN A 21 -3.89 4.85 3.07
CA GLN A 21 -4.67 5.63 2.09
C GLN A 21 -3.81 6.71 1.40
N MET A 22 -2.98 7.42 2.17
CA MET A 22 -2.02 8.41 1.65
C MET A 22 -1.01 7.80 0.68
N ALA A 23 -0.69 6.51 0.83
CA ALA A 23 0.23 5.78 -0.02
C ALA A 23 -0.46 5.06 -1.21
N THR A 24 -1.79 5.07 -1.30
CA THR A 24 -2.56 4.27 -2.27
C THR A 24 -3.64 5.10 -2.97
N ILE A 25 -4.85 5.16 -2.41
CA ILE A 25 -6.02 5.76 -3.07
C ILE A 25 -5.90 7.29 -3.21
N VAL A 26 -5.25 7.97 -2.27
CA VAL A 26 -5.09 9.43 -2.32
C VAL A 26 -4.27 9.88 -3.54
N PRO A 27 -3.06 9.36 -3.80
CA PRO A 27 -2.32 9.70 -5.00
C PRO A 27 -3.03 9.23 -6.28
N ALA A 28 -3.68 8.06 -6.28
CA ALA A 28 -4.46 7.59 -7.43
C ALA A 28 -5.59 8.56 -7.81
N LYS A 29 -6.31 9.10 -6.81
CA LYS A 29 -7.32 10.15 -7.02
C LYS A 29 -6.70 11.45 -7.52
N SER A 30 -5.55 11.84 -6.97
CA SER A 30 -4.87 13.09 -7.34
C SER A 30 -4.41 13.13 -8.79
N VAL A 31 -4.20 11.98 -9.42
CA VAL A 31 -3.77 11.87 -10.82
C VAL A 31 -4.83 11.20 -11.70
N GLU A 32 -6.08 11.13 -11.23
CA GLU A 32 -7.26 10.66 -11.99
C GLU A 32 -7.19 9.19 -12.47
N ILE A 33 -6.45 8.32 -11.76
CA ILE A 33 -6.34 6.86 -12.04
C ILE A 33 -6.97 5.98 -10.94
N ALA A 34 -7.83 6.55 -10.10
CA ALA A 34 -8.47 5.83 -9.00
C ALA A 34 -9.40 4.68 -9.45
N ASP A 35 -9.78 4.65 -10.73
CA ASP A 35 -10.56 3.56 -11.32
C ASP A 35 -9.68 2.39 -11.77
N ASP A 36 -8.36 2.58 -11.87
CA ASP A 36 -7.40 1.57 -12.27
C ASP A 36 -6.62 0.98 -11.08
N CYS A 37 -6.28 1.80 -10.07
CA CYS A 37 -5.45 1.35 -8.95
C CYS A 37 -5.75 2.04 -7.60
N GLY A 38 -5.04 1.61 -6.56
CA GLY A 38 -5.11 2.21 -5.22
C GLY A 38 -6.17 1.62 -4.28
N LYS A 39 -6.83 0.52 -4.68
CA LYS A 39 -7.83 -0.19 -3.85
C LYS A 39 -7.73 -1.71 -4.03
N ILE A 40 -8.17 -2.46 -3.03
CA ILE A 40 -8.34 -3.93 -3.10
C ILE A 40 -9.82 -4.22 -3.34
N ALA A 41 -10.18 -4.53 -4.57
CA ALA A 41 -11.57 -4.81 -4.96
C ALA A 41 -11.64 -5.77 -6.17
N PRO A 42 -12.74 -6.50 -6.36
CA PRO A 42 -12.94 -7.33 -7.56
C PRO A 42 -12.85 -6.51 -8.85
N GLY A 43 -12.22 -7.07 -9.88
CA GLY A 43 -12.04 -6.42 -11.18
C GLY A 43 -10.78 -5.56 -11.32
N TYR A 44 -10.01 -5.38 -10.23
CA TYR A 44 -8.75 -4.65 -10.23
C TYR A 44 -7.54 -5.59 -10.38
N ALA A 45 -6.42 -5.06 -10.86
CA ALA A 45 -5.15 -5.78 -10.84
C ALA A 45 -4.80 -6.19 -9.41
N ALA A 46 -4.31 -7.42 -9.22
CA ALA A 46 -3.92 -7.95 -7.92
C ALA A 46 -2.51 -7.45 -7.53
N ASP A 47 -2.38 -6.12 -7.46
CA ASP A 47 -1.19 -5.39 -7.08
C ASP A 47 -1.30 -4.96 -5.61
N PHE A 48 -0.56 -5.65 -4.75
CA PHE A 48 -0.59 -5.37 -3.30
C PHE A 48 0.71 -5.76 -2.63
N ILE A 49 0.93 -5.19 -1.45
CA ILE A 49 2.01 -5.57 -0.56
C ILE A 49 1.43 -6.15 0.73
N VAL A 50 2.19 -7.06 1.33
CA VAL A 50 1.88 -7.63 2.65
C VAL A 50 2.83 -6.98 3.65
N LEU A 51 2.26 -6.37 4.69
CA LEU A 51 3.01 -5.79 5.80
C LEU A 51 2.71 -6.58 7.08
N ASP A 52 3.68 -6.68 7.98
CA ASP A 52 3.43 -7.15 9.35
C ASP A 52 2.84 -6.05 10.24
N SER A 53 2.55 -6.39 11.51
CA SER A 53 2.00 -5.45 12.50
C SER A 53 2.92 -4.27 12.81
N SER A 54 4.20 -4.35 12.45
CA SER A 54 5.18 -3.27 12.58
C SER A 54 5.38 -2.49 11.27
N LEU A 55 4.46 -2.65 10.31
CA LEU A 55 4.49 -2.05 8.98
C LEU A 55 5.74 -2.41 8.17
N THR A 56 6.35 -3.56 8.47
CA THR A 56 7.51 -4.06 7.74
C THR A 56 7.08 -4.93 6.56
N LEU A 57 7.72 -4.74 5.41
CA LEU A 57 7.38 -5.45 4.18
C LEU A 57 7.66 -6.95 4.30
N LYS A 58 6.64 -7.78 4.09
CA LYS A 58 6.73 -9.24 4.01
C LYS A 58 6.72 -9.77 2.58
N ALA A 59 5.89 -9.21 1.71
CA ALA A 59 5.82 -9.63 0.31
C ALA A 59 5.26 -8.53 -0.60
N THR A 60 5.54 -8.63 -1.90
CA THR A 60 4.97 -7.80 -2.96
C THR A 60 4.43 -8.68 -4.07
N PHE A 61 3.20 -8.42 -4.46
CA PHE A 61 2.50 -9.08 -5.56
C PHE A 61 2.25 -8.08 -6.67
N LEU A 62 2.54 -8.49 -7.91
CA LEU A 62 2.18 -7.76 -9.12
C LEU A 62 1.39 -8.71 -10.03
N ASP A 63 0.20 -8.30 -10.47
CA ASP A 63 -0.76 -9.13 -11.21
C ASP A 63 -1.00 -10.49 -10.53
N GLY A 64 -1.11 -10.49 -9.19
CA GLY A 64 -1.32 -11.70 -8.39
C GLY A 64 -0.11 -12.62 -8.30
N LYS A 65 1.03 -12.27 -8.92
CA LYS A 65 2.28 -13.04 -8.85
C LYS A 65 3.19 -12.46 -7.78
N CYS A 66 3.66 -13.28 -6.86
CA CYS A 66 4.66 -12.89 -5.88
C CYS A 66 5.96 -12.52 -6.60
N ARG A 67 6.39 -11.26 -6.48
CA ARG A 67 7.64 -10.74 -7.07
C ARG A 67 8.74 -10.54 -6.04
N TYR A 68 8.36 -10.37 -4.78
CA TYR A 68 9.27 -10.18 -3.67
C TYR A 68 8.70 -10.81 -2.42
N GLN A 69 9.55 -11.45 -1.62
CA GLN A 69 9.19 -11.99 -0.31
C GLN A 69 10.41 -11.90 0.61
N THR A 70 10.23 -11.41 1.83
CA THR A 70 11.27 -11.48 2.85
C THR A 70 11.36 -12.90 3.40
N LYS A 71 12.59 -13.35 3.64
CA LYS A 71 12.86 -14.64 4.30
C LYS A 71 12.28 -14.66 5.71
#